data_AF-A0A955TEU1-F1
#
_entry.id   AF-A0A955TEU1-F1
#
_cell.length_a   1.000
_cell.length_b   1.000
_cell.length_c   1.000
_cell.angle_alpha   90.00
_cell.angle_beta   90.00
_cell.angle_gamma   90.00
#
_symmetry.space_group_name_H-M   'P 1'
#
loop_
_entity.id
_entity.type
_entity.pdbx_description
1 polymer ?
#
loop_
_entity_poly.entity_id
_entity_poly.type
_entity_poly.pdbx_seq_one_letter_code
_entity_poly.pdbx_strand_id
1 'polypeptide(L)'
;MSFKNNHSVLLSADPGLLMAENTTGRNVPSALWGIGISAILVASGVLGLLGWNTTSDSSSIFLAAAILLACFCGIFGQKDSTEGSGDVAPIILLGGLGLGGVFNVEPIKGLCLIGLLGYAGFILARHMVASLQKSLALVHVFFAMILEVLAVFMEEGVHIVGVLFLLITFLPLVPFHLPFLGIVRSSRESLAGVWVVVWLASGLSRLKDLEGLLPLDGMELIPVLALASAIYTSLKAMGHLLPRESIANATITLLALLWGLIGELPHIAVWGIPFGIAVALLMSAMLCSYAFLYERYGTHNLVTLQGLGSGLPRFRGVFTFLISLIMLLPVLPMVGGFRTLPFDVSGSHALLPVWLLVFTVWLSISWVFTTLLHRTAFGKPRSDVPDYDLSFYELWTLLLLMGMAGLLAMLA
;
A
#
# COMPACT_ATOMS: atom_id res chain seq x y z
N MET A 1 19.61 43.22 -18.63
CA MET A 1 18.88 43.98 -17.58
C MET A 1 17.52 43.31 -17.41
N SER A 2 17.39 42.26 -16.60
CA SER A 2 17.08 42.28 -15.16
C SER A 2 15.88 43.17 -14.82
N PHE A 3 14.70 42.56 -14.70
CA PHE A 3 13.64 43.04 -13.82
C PHE A 3 13.37 41.96 -12.78
N LYS A 4 13.54 42.37 -11.53
CA LYS A 4 13.50 41.59 -10.29
C LYS A 4 12.06 41.20 -9.91
N ASN A 5 11.98 40.00 -9.32
CA ASN A 5 11.18 39.60 -8.17
C ASN A 5 10.30 40.69 -7.54
N ASN A 6 9.01 40.38 -7.41
CA ASN A 6 8.25 40.57 -6.17
C ASN A 6 6.84 39.96 -6.34
N HIS A 7 6.66 38.71 -5.91
CA HIS A 7 5.41 38.21 -5.31
C HIS A 7 5.74 36.95 -4.49
N SER A 8 6.36 37.19 -3.33
CA SER A 8 6.56 36.19 -2.27
C SER A 8 5.93 36.74 -1.00
N VAL A 9 4.62 36.59 -0.86
CA VAL A 9 3.90 36.80 0.41
C VAL A 9 2.75 35.79 0.45
N LEU A 10 2.65 35.08 1.58
CA LEU A 10 1.65 34.07 1.99
C LEU A 10 1.96 32.60 1.65
N LEU A 11 2.91 32.03 2.41
CA LEU A 11 2.75 30.77 3.17
C LEU A 11 4.02 30.48 3.99
N SER A 12 4.42 31.43 4.83
CA SER A 12 5.27 31.14 5.99
C SER A 12 4.35 30.91 7.19
N ALA A 13 3.75 29.74 7.26
CA ALA A 13 3.21 29.27 8.54
C ALA A 13 4.43 28.95 9.41
N ASP A 14 4.77 29.90 10.28
CA ASP A 14 5.84 29.79 11.26
C ASP A 14 5.55 28.58 12.17
N PRO A 15 6.36 27.51 12.17
CA PRO A 15 6.12 26.32 13.00
C PRO A 15 6.12 26.63 14.50
N GLY A 16 6.67 27.79 14.89
CA GLY A 16 6.71 28.24 16.28
C GLY A 16 5.34 28.62 16.86
N LEU A 17 4.35 28.96 16.02
CA LEU A 17 3.04 29.43 16.50
C LEU A 17 2.06 28.29 16.84
N LEU A 18 2.36 27.05 16.45
CA LEU A 18 1.66 25.84 16.93
C LEU A 18 2.34 25.21 18.16
N MET A 19 3.46 25.77 18.64
CA MET A 19 4.19 25.27 19.82
C MET A 19 3.91 26.07 21.11
N ALA A 20 3.22 27.21 21.04
CA ALA A 20 3.15 28.15 22.18
C ALA A 20 1.95 27.97 23.13
N GLU A 21 1.10 26.98 22.92
CA GLU A 21 -0.02 26.70 23.84
C GLU A 21 0.04 25.24 24.28
N ASN A 22 0.79 24.99 25.36
CA ASN A 22 0.56 23.98 26.41
C ASN A 22 1.88 23.47 27.02
N THR A 23 2.71 24.38 27.54
CA THR A 23 3.88 24.03 28.37
C THR A 23 3.56 24.23 29.85
N THR A 24 2.54 23.56 30.37
CA THR A 24 2.35 23.40 31.81
C THR A 24 1.76 22.03 32.14
N GLY A 25 2.66 21.05 32.33
CA GLY A 25 2.40 19.87 33.15
C GLY A 25 1.93 18.62 32.39
N ARG A 26 2.84 17.64 32.30
CA ARG A 26 2.73 16.33 31.62
C ARG A 26 2.56 16.47 30.11
N ASN A 27 3.53 16.01 29.31
CA ASN A 27 3.34 15.42 27.96
C ASN A 27 4.69 15.22 27.25
N VAL A 28 5.30 14.03 27.43
CA VAL A 28 6.32 13.50 26.50
C VAL A 28 5.73 13.07 25.13
N PRO A 29 4.42 12.72 24.99
CA PRO A 29 3.86 12.34 23.68
C PRO A 29 3.79 13.50 22.65
N SER A 30 3.49 14.73 23.07
CA SER A 30 3.22 15.83 22.12
C SER A 30 4.44 16.25 21.29
N ALA A 31 5.65 16.13 21.84
CA ALA A 31 6.89 16.47 21.14
C ALA A 31 7.22 15.47 20.03
N LEU A 32 7.06 14.17 20.27
CA LEU A 32 7.30 13.10 19.28
C LEU A 32 6.30 13.17 18.12
N TRP A 33 5.06 13.55 18.41
CA TRP A 33 4.01 13.83 17.42
C TRP A 33 4.33 15.06 16.55
N GLY A 34 4.75 16.16 17.18
CA GLY A 34 5.18 17.36 16.47
C GLY A 34 6.39 17.10 15.58
N ILE A 35 7.33 16.25 16.02
CA ILE A 35 8.50 15.84 15.24
C ILE A 35 8.11 14.89 14.11
N GLY A 36 7.21 13.93 14.32
CA GLY A 36 6.77 13.01 13.26
C GLY A 36 5.99 13.73 12.15
N ILE A 37 5.06 14.60 12.53
CA ILE A 37 4.29 15.42 11.60
C ILE A 37 5.21 16.43 10.88
N SER A 38 6.13 17.09 11.60
CA SER A 38 7.07 18.02 10.97
C SER A 38 8.08 17.29 10.09
N ALA A 39 8.58 16.11 10.46
CA ALA A 39 9.50 15.35 9.65
C ALA A 39 8.84 14.86 8.36
N ILE A 40 7.57 14.45 8.40
CA ILE A 40 6.84 14.04 7.20
C ILE A 40 6.47 15.26 6.35
N LEU A 41 6.01 16.36 6.96
CA LEU A 41 5.75 17.63 6.24
C LEU A 41 7.02 18.19 5.61
N VAL A 42 8.14 18.18 6.33
CA VAL A 42 9.45 18.60 5.83
C VAL A 42 9.93 17.62 4.77
N ALA A 43 9.79 16.30 4.92
CA ALA A 43 10.15 15.35 3.88
C ALA A 43 9.29 15.52 2.62
N SER A 44 7.97 15.72 2.75
CA SER A 44 7.07 16.01 1.63
C SER A 44 7.30 17.38 1.00
N GLY A 45 7.66 18.40 1.80
CA GLY A 45 8.00 19.73 1.33
C GLY A 45 9.37 19.77 0.64
N VAL A 46 10.36 19.07 1.18
CA VAL A 46 11.69 18.87 0.59
C VAL A 46 11.57 18.02 -0.68
N LEU A 47 10.67 17.03 -0.73
CA LEU A 47 10.40 16.27 -1.95
C LEU A 47 9.62 17.05 -3.00
N GLY A 48 8.70 17.93 -2.58
CA GLY A 48 8.07 18.89 -3.47
C GLY A 48 9.08 19.89 -4.05
N LEU A 49 10.00 20.39 -3.22
CA LEU A 49 11.07 21.32 -3.63
C LEU A 49 12.18 20.65 -4.47
N LEU A 50 12.55 19.41 -4.15
CA LEU A 50 13.53 18.63 -4.91
C LEU A 50 12.93 18.09 -6.20
N GLY A 51 11.69 17.62 -6.19
CA GLY A 51 10.96 17.21 -7.40
C GLY A 51 10.69 18.36 -8.36
N TRP A 52 10.55 19.60 -7.85
CA TRP A 52 10.44 20.79 -8.69
C TRP A 52 11.77 21.21 -9.34
N ASN A 53 12.90 20.88 -8.71
CA ASN A 53 14.24 21.34 -9.14
C ASN A 53 15.15 20.25 -9.71
N THR A 54 14.72 18.98 -9.70
CA THR A 54 15.52 17.87 -10.24
C THR A 54 14.78 17.20 -11.39
N THR A 55 15.54 16.75 -12.39
CA THR A 55 15.13 15.84 -13.47
C THR A 55 14.77 14.45 -12.91
N SER A 56 13.98 14.41 -11.85
CA SER A 56 13.53 13.17 -11.21
C SER A 56 12.35 12.61 -12.00
N ASP A 57 12.46 11.33 -12.28
CA ASP A 57 11.52 10.55 -13.07
C ASP A 57 10.17 10.46 -12.33
N SER A 58 9.08 10.94 -12.94
CA SER A 58 7.80 11.26 -12.25
C SER A 58 7.24 10.11 -11.42
N SER A 59 7.45 8.87 -11.87
CA SER A 59 7.06 7.65 -11.17
C SER A 59 7.67 7.52 -9.76
N SER A 60 8.93 7.90 -9.57
CA SER A 60 9.61 7.81 -8.27
C SER A 60 9.04 8.82 -7.27
N ILE A 61 8.64 10.01 -7.76
CA ILE A 61 7.96 11.03 -6.96
C ILE A 61 6.60 10.51 -6.49
N PHE A 62 5.81 9.90 -7.38
CA PHE A 62 4.50 9.34 -7.00
C PHE A 62 4.60 8.22 -5.96
N LEU A 63 5.56 7.31 -6.12
CA LEU A 63 5.79 6.22 -5.16
C LEU A 63 6.14 6.75 -3.78
N ALA A 64 7.01 7.75 -3.71
CA ALA A 64 7.38 8.33 -2.43
C ALA A 64 6.31 9.20 -1.80
N ALA A 65 5.55 9.95 -2.62
CA ALA A 65 4.38 10.67 -2.14
C ALA A 65 3.37 9.70 -1.50
N ALA A 66 3.16 8.52 -2.09
CA ALA A 66 2.31 7.49 -1.49
C ALA A 66 2.85 7.00 -0.14
N ILE A 67 4.17 6.73 -0.04
CA ILE A 67 4.80 6.32 1.23
C ILE A 67 4.63 7.40 2.31
N LEU A 68 4.94 8.65 1.99
CA LEU A 68 4.81 9.78 2.93
C LEU A 68 3.36 9.98 3.36
N LEU A 69 2.42 9.92 2.42
CA LEU A 69 1.01 10.04 2.71
C LEU A 69 0.53 8.92 3.64
N ALA A 70 0.94 7.68 3.38
CA ALA A 70 0.59 6.55 4.23
C ALA A 70 1.16 6.68 5.63
N CYS A 71 2.43 7.12 5.76
CA CYS A 71 3.03 7.38 7.07
C CYS A 71 2.32 8.53 7.80
N PHE A 72 2.00 9.61 7.09
CA PHE A 72 1.25 10.74 7.63
C PHE A 72 -0.11 10.28 8.15
N CYS A 73 -0.88 9.59 7.31
CA CYS A 73 -2.21 9.09 7.66
C CYS A 73 -2.16 8.05 8.79
N GLY A 74 -1.14 7.19 8.79
CA GLY A 74 -0.91 6.19 9.83
C GLY A 74 -0.69 6.82 11.20
N ILE A 75 0.08 7.91 11.28
CA ILE A 75 0.29 8.68 12.51
C ILE A 75 -0.95 9.54 12.81
N PHE A 76 -1.43 10.32 11.86
CA PHE A 76 -2.52 11.27 12.04
C PHE A 76 -3.82 10.60 12.51
N GLY A 77 -4.13 9.41 11.98
CA GLY A 77 -5.30 8.63 12.36
C GLY A 77 -5.27 8.06 13.79
N GLN A 78 -4.11 8.02 14.45
CA GLN A 78 -3.97 7.50 15.82
C GLN A 78 -4.16 8.58 16.90
N LYS A 79 -4.55 9.81 16.55
CA LYS A 79 -4.47 10.94 17.48
C LYS A 79 -5.39 10.82 18.70
N ASP A 80 -6.54 10.20 18.51
CA ASP A 80 -7.53 10.02 19.58
C ASP A 80 -7.38 8.66 20.27
N SER A 81 -6.33 7.88 19.95
CA SER A 81 -6.24 6.51 20.43
C SER A 81 -5.88 6.41 21.90
N THR A 82 -6.61 5.56 22.63
CA THR A 82 -6.45 5.43 24.09
C THR A 82 -5.14 4.72 24.49
N GLU A 83 -4.55 3.96 23.57
CA GLU A 83 -3.23 3.33 23.71
C GLU A 83 -2.18 4.19 22.99
N GLY A 84 -1.67 5.21 23.68
CA GLY A 84 -0.79 6.22 23.08
C GLY A 84 0.49 5.70 22.39
N SER A 85 0.80 6.32 21.25
CA SER A 85 2.11 6.50 20.60
C SER A 85 3.01 5.29 20.25
N GLY A 86 2.60 4.05 20.53
CA GLY A 86 3.47 2.87 20.35
C GLY A 86 3.94 2.65 18.91
N ASP A 87 3.11 3.01 17.94
CA ASP A 87 3.33 2.70 16.52
C ASP A 87 3.98 3.83 15.73
N VAL A 88 4.19 5.03 16.31
CA VAL A 88 4.80 6.17 15.60
C VAL A 88 6.24 5.89 15.18
N ALA A 89 7.06 5.33 16.07
CA ALA A 89 8.45 4.99 15.75
C ALA A 89 8.56 3.89 14.68
N PRO A 90 7.81 2.77 14.75
CA PRO A 90 7.65 1.83 13.64
C PRO A 90 7.27 2.47 12.31
N ILE A 91 6.30 3.39 12.29
CA ILE A 91 5.85 4.06 11.07
C ILE A 91 6.97 4.93 10.48
N ILE A 92 7.69 5.69 11.30
CA ILE A 92 8.81 6.54 10.85
C ILE A 92 9.95 5.69 10.29
N LEU A 93 10.32 4.60 10.98
CA LEU A 93 11.35 3.67 10.52
C LEU A 93 10.96 3.05 9.17
N LEU A 94 9.72 2.59 9.06
CA LEU A 94 9.17 1.98 7.86
C LEU A 94 9.14 2.96 6.68
N GLY A 95 8.70 4.20 6.93
CA GLY A 95 8.72 5.28 5.94
C GLY A 95 10.13 5.62 5.48
N GLY A 96 11.09 5.73 6.41
CA GLY A 96 12.50 6.00 6.10
C GLY A 96 13.15 4.91 5.24
N LEU A 97 12.95 3.64 5.60
CA LEU A 97 13.46 2.50 4.83
C LEU A 97 12.78 2.41 3.46
N GLY A 98 11.47 2.63 3.40
CA GLY A 98 10.69 2.64 2.16
C GLY A 98 11.14 3.74 1.19
N LEU A 99 11.26 4.98 1.68
CA LEU A 99 11.77 6.11 0.89
C LEU A 99 13.20 5.84 0.42
N GLY A 100 14.03 5.29 1.31
CA GLY A 100 15.39 4.90 0.98
C GLY A 100 15.47 3.90 -0.19
N GLY A 101 14.55 2.93 -0.22
CA GLY A 101 14.42 1.93 -1.28
C GLY A 101 13.73 2.43 -2.56
N VAL A 102 13.15 3.62 -2.59
CA VAL A 102 12.50 4.21 -3.78
C VAL A 102 13.34 5.30 -4.42
N PHE A 103 14.02 6.13 -3.62
CA PHE A 103 14.72 7.33 -4.12
C PHE A 103 16.22 7.19 -4.34
N ASN A 104 16.89 6.26 -3.66
CA ASN A 104 18.34 6.16 -3.77
C ASN A 104 18.77 5.38 -5.01
N VAL A 105 20.05 5.55 -5.34
CA VAL A 105 20.77 4.72 -6.32
C VAL A 105 21.36 3.48 -5.63
N GLU A 106 21.72 2.47 -6.42
CA GLU A 106 22.51 1.35 -5.91
C GLU A 106 23.90 1.82 -5.45
N PRO A 107 24.47 1.27 -4.35
CA PRO A 107 23.97 0.14 -3.55
C PRO A 107 23.07 0.54 -2.36
N ILE A 108 22.84 1.84 -2.14
CA ILE A 108 22.09 2.35 -0.98
C ILE A 108 20.64 1.87 -1.03
N LYS A 109 20.05 1.86 -2.23
CA LYS A 109 18.69 1.34 -2.47
C LYS A 109 18.55 -0.10 -1.97
N GLY A 110 19.45 -1.00 -2.36
CA GLY A 110 19.45 -2.39 -1.89
C GLY A 110 19.64 -2.52 -0.38
N LEU A 111 20.54 -1.74 0.23
CA LEU A 111 20.72 -1.74 1.69
C LEU A 111 19.44 -1.33 2.45
N CYS A 112 18.71 -0.32 1.95
CA CYS A 112 17.43 0.07 2.54
C CYS A 112 16.38 -1.04 2.43
N LEU A 113 16.32 -1.75 1.31
CA LEU A 113 15.39 -2.87 1.12
C LEU A 113 15.77 -4.10 1.96
N ILE A 114 17.07 -4.39 2.13
CA ILE A 114 17.55 -5.41 3.08
C ILE A 114 17.11 -5.03 4.50
N GLY A 115 17.27 -3.75 4.88
CA GLY A 115 16.79 -3.24 6.17
C GLY A 115 15.27 -3.41 6.34
N LEU A 116 14.50 -3.12 5.30
CA LEU A 116 13.04 -3.29 5.27
C LEU A 116 12.64 -4.77 5.46
N LEU A 117 13.29 -5.69 4.75
CA LEU A 117 13.08 -7.13 4.88
C LEU A 117 13.52 -7.66 6.24
N GLY A 118 14.65 -7.18 6.77
CA GLY A 118 15.11 -7.53 8.11
C GLY A 118 14.11 -7.11 9.18
N TYR A 119 13.56 -5.89 9.06
CA TYR A 119 12.51 -5.40 9.95
C TYR A 119 11.23 -6.23 9.84
N ALA A 120 10.83 -6.60 8.61
CA ALA A 120 9.71 -7.50 8.37
C ALA A 120 9.95 -8.89 9.00
N GLY A 121 11.12 -9.49 8.78
CA GLY A 121 11.53 -10.76 9.37
C GLY A 121 11.49 -10.73 10.89
N PHE A 122 11.93 -9.63 11.51
CA PHE A 122 11.83 -9.43 12.95
C PHE A 122 10.36 -9.43 13.45
N ILE A 123 9.47 -8.70 12.79
CA ILE A 123 8.04 -8.67 13.13
C ILE A 123 7.42 -10.07 13.00
N LEU A 124 7.68 -10.77 11.90
CA LEU A 124 7.19 -12.13 11.68
C LEU A 124 7.69 -13.09 12.76
N ALA A 125 8.98 -13.03 13.09
CA ALA A 125 9.59 -13.87 14.11
C ALA A 125 8.96 -13.64 15.49
N ARG A 126 8.67 -12.38 15.84
CA ARG A 126 8.13 -12.00 17.15
C ARG A 126 6.63 -12.22 17.31
N HIS A 127 5.85 -11.91 16.28
CA HIS A 127 4.39 -11.77 16.40
C HIS A 127 3.58 -12.85 15.71
N MET A 128 4.17 -13.65 14.83
CA MET A 128 3.46 -14.76 14.19
C MET A 128 3.54 -16.02 15.07
N VAL A 129 2.41 -16.72 15.22
CA VAL A 129 2.34 -18.01 15.93
C VAL A 129 3.17 -19.05 15.17
N ALA A 130 3.87 -19.91 15.92
CA ALA A 130 4.67 -21.00 15.37
C ALA A 130 3.81 -21.86 14.43
N SER A 131 4.17 -21.90 13.15
CA SER A 131 3.44 -22.59 12.09
C SER A 131 4.35 -22.80 10.88
N LEU A 132 3.98 -23.75 10.01
CA LEU A 132 4.68 -23.96 8.75
C LEU A 132 4.72 -22.67 7.89
N GLN A 133 3.62 -21.92 7.87
CA GLN A 133 3.53 -20.65 7.15
C GLN A 133 4.55 -19.63 7.66
N LYS A 134 4.72 -19.51 8.98
CA LYS A 134 5.75 -18.65 9.59
C LYS A 134 7.15 -19.07 9.15
N SER A 135 7.45 -20.36 9.20
CA SER A 135 8.77 -20.88 8.82
C SER A 135 9.06 -20.59 7.34
N LEU A 136 8.12 -20.87 6.44
CA LEU A 136 8.26 -20.57 5.02
C LEU A 136 8.41 -19.07 4.75
N ALA A 137 7.64 -18.22 5.43
CA ALA A 137 7.76 -16.77 5.30
C ALA A 137 9.15 -16.26 5.76
N LEU A 138 9.67 -16.76 6.87
CA LEU A 138 11.00 -16.39 7.37
C LEU A 138 12.11 -16.89 6.46
N VAL A 139 12.00 -18.11 5.93
CA VAL A 139 12.94 -18.65 4.93
C VAL A 139 12.93 -17.80 3.67
N HIS A 140 11.75 -17.41 3.19
CA HIS A 140 11.62 -16.51 2.03
C HIS A 140 12.31 -15.17 2.29
N VAL A 141 12.03 -14.52 3.43
CA VAL A 141 12.66 -13.23 3.80
C VAL A 141 14.18 -13.36 3.90
N PHE A 142 14.67 -14.44 4.51
CA PHE A 142 16.10 -14.73 4.60
C PHE A 142 16.74 -14.88 3.22
N PHE A 143 16.11 -15.64 2.32
CA PHE A 143 16.61 -15.83 0.97
C PHE A 143 16.59 -14.54 0.15
N ALA A 144 15.53 -13.72 0.28
CA ALA A 144 15.45 -12.41 -0.34
C ALA A 144 16.59 -11.48 0.10
N MET A 145 16.91 -11.45 1.40
CA MET A 145 18.03 -10.66 1.91
C MET A 145 19.38 -11.15 1.37
N ILE A 146 19.61 -12.47 1.34
CA ILE A 146 20.87 -13.02 0.80
C ILE A 146 21.01 -12.67 -0.69
N LEU A 147 19.95 -12.86 -1.47
CA LEU A 147 20.01 -12.57 -2.90
C LEU A 147 20.24 -11.10 -3.18
N GLU A 148 19.64 -10.18 -2.41
CA GLU A 148 19.92 -8.75 -2.58
C GLU A 148 21.35 -8.40 -2.17
N VAL A 149 21.87 -8.99 -1.08
CA VAL A 149 23.29 -8.82 -0.72
C VAL A 149 24.19 -9.29 -1.86
N LEU A 150 23.91 -10.47 -2.43
CA LEU A 150 24.68 -10.99 -3.56
C LEU A 150 24.53 -10.10 -4.80
N ALA A 151 23.33 -9.61 -5.10
CA ALA A 151 23.08 -8.72 -6.23
C ALA A 151 23.89 -7.41 -6.16
N VAL A 152 24.15 -6.89 -4.95
CA VAL A 152 24.97 -5.70 -4.74
C VAL A 152 26.46 -5.95 -5.06
N PHE A 153 26.96 -7.17 -4.91
CA PHE A 153 28.40 -7.47 -5.03
C PHE A 153 28.81 -8.30 -6.25
N MET A 154 27.87 -8.92 -6.95
CA MET A 154 28.14 -9.90 -8.01
C MET A 154 27.84 -9.36 -9.42
N GLU A 155 28.27 -10.12 -10.44
CA GLU A 155 28.07 -9.80 -11.86
C GLU A 155 26.59 -9.75 -12.29
N GLU A 156 26.33 -9.20 -13.48
CA GLU A 156 25.01 -8.84 -14.03
C GLU A 156 23.94 -9.95 -13.91
N GLY A 157 24.31 -11.22 -14.11
CA GLY A 157 23.36 -12.33 -14.04
C GLY A 157 22.78 -12.55 -12.63
N VAL A 158 23.62 -12.42 -11.59
CA VAL A 158 23.18 -12.56 -10.19
C VAL A 158 22.36 -11.35 -9.77
N HIS A 159 22.72 -10.16 -10.27
CA HIS A 159 21.97 -8.93 -10.03
C HIS A 159 20.52 -9.04 -10.53
N ILE A 160 20.29 -9.48 -11.78
CA ILE A 160 18.94 -9.64 -12.33
C ILE A 160 18.10 -10.61 -11.50
N VAL A 161 18.66 -11.75 -11.11
CA VAL A 161 17.96 -12.75 -10.29
C VAL A 161 17.60 -12.18 -8.92
N GLY A 162 18.50 -11.43 -8.27
CA GLY A 162 18.23 -10.79 -6.98
C GLY A 162 17.12 -9.75 -7.08
N VAL A 163 17.18 -8.86 -8.08
CA VAL A 163 16.16 -7.83 -8.32
C VAL A 163 14.80 -8.47 -8.63
N LEU A 164 14.76 -9.53 -9.45
CA LEU A 164 13.52 -10.26 -9.75
C LEU A 164 12.93 -10.94 -8.51
N PHE A 165 13.78 -11.54 -7.66
CA PHE A 165 13.32 -12.15 -6.42
C PHE A 165 12.78 -11.12 -5.44
N LEU A 166 13.43 -9.95 -5.33
CA LEU A 166 12.89 -8.82 -4.57
C LEU A 166 11.57 -8.32 -5.14
N LEU A 167 11.47 -8.18 -6.46
CA LEU A 167 10.25 -7.76 -7.14
C LEU A 167 9.08 -8.69 -6.78
N ILE A 168 9.27 -10.00 -6.87
CA ILE A 168 8.23 -11.00 -6.52
C ILE A 168 7.93 -11.02 -5.01
N THR A 169 8.91 -10.64 -4.18
CA THR A 169 8.71 -10.49 -2.72
C THR A 169 7.83 -9.28 -2.40
N PHE A 170 8.09 -8.14 -3.05
CA PHE A 170 7.40 -6.87 -2.79
C PHE A 170 6.11 -6.67 -3.59
N LEU A 171 5.96 -7.33 -4.74
CA LEU A 171 4.70 -7.50 -5.47
C LEU A 171 4.23 -8.95 -5.34
N PRO A 172 3.65 -9.32 -4.18
CA PRO A 172 3.41 -10.72 -3.84
C PRO A 172 2.55 -11.42 -4.89
N LEU A 173 3.03 -12.58 -5.32
CA LEU A 173 2.34 -13.54 -6.18
C LEU A 173 2.40 -14.92 -5.51
N VAL A 174 1.48 -15.84 -5.80
CA VAL A 174 1.56 -17.22 -5.29
C VAL A 174 2.69 -17.94 -6.04
N PRO A 175 3.60 -18.67 -5.35
CA PRO A 175 3.60 -19.04 -3.92
C PRO A 175 4.34 -18.08 -2.97
N PHE A 176 4.94 -17.00 -3.46
CA PHE A 176 5.82 -16.07 -2.75
C PHE A 176 5.12 -15.04 -1.84
N HIS A 177 3.79 -15.06 -1.76
CA HIS A 177 2.96 -14.12 -1.01
C HIS A 177 3.04 -14.21 0.53
N LEU A 178 3.66 -15.24 1.10
CA LEU A 178 3.59 -15.53 2.54
C LEU A 178 4.19 -14.43 3.45
N PRO A 179 5.35 -13.82 3.13
CA PRO A 179 5.88 -12.71 3.93
C PRO A 179 4.92 -11.54 4.03
N PHE A 180 4.33 -11.12 2.89
CA PHE A 180 3.35 -10.04 2.86
C PHE A 180 2.13 -10.37 3.72
N LEU A 181 1.55 -11.56 3.56
CA LEU A 181 0.39 -11.99 4.34
C LEU A 181 0.70 -12.02 5.85
N GLY A 182 1.89 -12.53 6.21
CA GLY A 182 2.33 -12.56 7.60
C GLY A 182 2.50 -11.15 8.20
N ILE A 183 3.07 -10.21 7.44
CA ILE A 183 3.27 -8.83 7.89
C ILE A 183 1.94 -8.12 8.11
N VAL A 184 1.02 -8.19 7.14
CA VAL A 184 -0.30 -7.57 7.29
C VAL A 184 -1.03 -8.16 8.48
N ARG A 185 -0.97 -9.49 8.67
CA ARG A 185 -1.60 -10.19 9.80
C ARG A 185 -1.02 -9.78 11.15
N SER A 186 0.31 -9.74 11.27
CA SER A 186 1.03 -9.51 12.53
C SER A 186 1.14 -8.04 12.93
N SER A 187 0.92 -7.11 11.99
CA SER A 187 0.97 -5.66 12.27
C SER A 187 -0.23 -5.23 13.11
N ARG A 188 -0.04 -4.25 14.00
CA ARG A 188 -1.14 -3.68 14.79
C ARG A 188 -1.76 -2.49 14.04
N GLU A 189 -3.01 -2.18 14.41
CA GLU A 189 -3.67 -0.91 14.06
C GLU A 189 -3.46 -0.44 12.61
N SER A 190 -3.10 0.84 12.42
CA SER A 190 -2.82 1.47 11.12
C SER A 190 -1.47 1.07 10.52
N LEU A 191 -0.55 0.47 11.30
CA LEU A 191 0.76 0.02 10.82
C LEU A 191 0.61 -1.01 9.68
N ALA A 192 -0.44 -1.83 9.72
CA ALA A 192 -0.76 -2.77 8.62
C ALA A 192 -0.99 -2.04 7.29
N GLY A 193 -1.68 -0.89 7.31
CA GLY A 193 -1.92 -0.08 6.12
C GLY A 193 -0.64 0.57 5.59
N VAL A 194 0.22 1.08 6.48
CA VAL A 194 1.52 1.64 6.09
C VAL A 194 2.42 0.56 5.48
N TRP A 195 2.43 -0.64 6.05
CA TRP A 195 3.15 -1.79 5.47
C TRP A 195 2.69 -2.09 4.06
N VAL A 196 1.38 -2.13 3.79
CA VAL A 196 0.89 -2.37 2.43
C VAL A 196 1.44 -1.33 1.46
N VAL A 197 1.45 -0.05 1.82
CA VAL A 197 1.94 1.01 0.93
C VAL A 197 3.44 0.90 0.70
N VAL A 198 4.23 0.79 1.77
CA VAL A 198 5.69 0.71 1.66
C VAL A 198 6.11 -0.55 0.91
N TRP A 199 5.50 -1.69 1.21
CA TRP A 199 5.80 -2.97 0.57
C TRP A 199 5.54 -2.91 -0.94
N LEU A 200 4.35 -2.47 -1.35
CA LEU A 200 3.99 -2.40 -2.77
C LEU A 200 4.78 -1.30 -3.49
N ALA A 201 5.01 -0.14 -2.88
CA ALA A 201 5.79 0.93 -3.50
C ALA A 201 7.25 0.52 -3.75
N SER A 202 7.86 -0.22 -2.82
CA SER A 202 9.19 -0.82 -3.02
C SER A 202 9.19 -1.81 -4.20
N GLY A 203 8.12 -2.60 -4.35
CA GLY A 203 7.98 -3.54 -5.47
C GLY A 203 7.81 -2.84 -6.82
N LEU A 204 6.95 -1.81 -6.89
CA LEU A 204 6.75 -1.01 -8.10
C LEU A 204 8.02 -0.24 -8.50
N SER A 205 8.80 0.23 -7.53
CA SER A 205 10.13 0.83 -7.78
C SER A 205 11.08 -0.16 -8.47
N ARG A 206 11.07 -1.44 -8.05
CA ARG A 206 11.88 -2.49 -8.69
C ARG A 206 11.33 -2.91 -10.05
N LEU A 207 10.02 -2.90 -10.22
CA LEU A 207 9.38 -3.19 -11.49
C LEU A 207 9.79 -2.18 -12.56
N LYS A 208 9.80 -0.91 -12.19
CA LYS A 208 10.25 0.19 -13.04
C LYS A 208 11.70 0.00 -13.50
N ASP A 209 12.61 -0.38 -12.60
CA ASP A 209 14.02 -0.62 -12.96
C ASP A 209 14.17 -1.76 -14.00
N LEU A 210 13.19 -2.67 -14.08
CA LEU A 210 13.21 -3.84 -14.94
C LEU A 210 12.42 -3.68 -16.26
N GLU A 211 11.76 -2.54 -16.50
CA GLU A 211 10.85 -2.31 -17.64
C GLU A 211 11.50 -2.50 -19.04
N GLY A 212 12.83 -2.53 -19.13
CA GLY A 212 13.58 -2.84 -20.37
C GLY A 212 14.47 -4.09 -20.32
N LEU A 213 14.49 -4.80 -19.19
CA LEU A 213 15.39 -5.93 -18.92
C LEU A 213 14.68 -7.27 -18.77
N LEU A 214 13.34 -7.27 -18.69
CA LEU A 214 12.57 -8.50 -18.61
C LEU A 214 12.75 -9.31 -19.91
N PRO A 215 13.35 -10.51 -19.85
CA PRO A 215 13.52 -11.34 -21.03
C PRO A 215 12.13 -11.76 -21.56
N LEU A 216 11.91 -11.56 -22.86
CA LEU A 216 10.69 -11.99 -23.56
C LEU A 216 10.50 -13.51 -23.46
N ASP A 217 11.60 -14.25 -23.39
CA ASP A 217 11.65 -15.71 -23.26
C ASP A 217 11.37 -16.15 -21.81
N GLY A 218 10.09 -16.33 -21.48
CA GLY A 218 9.63 -16.76 -20.15
C GLY A 218 8.37 -16.04 -19.66
N MET A 219 7.91 -15.01 -20.37
CA MET A 219 6.70 -14.27 -20.02
C MET A 219 5.42 -15.11 -20.11
N GLU A 220 5.41 -16.23 -20.84
CA GLU A 220 4.21 -17.09 -20.96
C GLU A 220 3.75 -17.69 -19.63
N LEU A 221 4.68 -17.96 -18.70
CA LEU A 221 4.35 -18.54 -17.40
C LEU A 221 3.72 -17.51 -16.44
N ILE A 222 4.03 -16.22 -16.62
CA ILE A 222 3.62 -15.15 -15.71
C ILE A 222 2.08 -14.97 -15.70
N PRO A 223 1.38 -14.86 -16.86
CA PRO A 223 -0.08 -14.81 -16.89
C PRO A 223 -0.75 -16.03 -16.28
N VAL A 224 -0.17 -17.23 -16.45
CA VAL A 224 -0.69 -18.46 -15.86
C VAL A 224 -0.57 -18.42 -14.33
N LEU A 225 0.60 -18.01 -13.81
CA LEU A 225 0.82 -17.82 -12.38
C LEU A 225 -0.05 -16.70 -11.80
N ALA A 226 -0.26 -15.62 -12.56
CA ALA A 226 -1.18 -14.54 -12.23
C ALA A 226 -2.61 -15.06 -12.08
N LEU A 227 -3.13 -15.78 -13.08
CA LEU A 227 -4.47 -16.34 -13.01
C LEU A 227 -4.62 -17.34 -11.86
N ALA A 228 -3.67 -18.26 -11.69
CA ALA A 228 -3.67 -19.21 -10.58
C ALA A 228 -3.63 -18.50 -9.22
N SER A 229 -2.84 -17.43 -9.11
CA SER A 229 -2.77 -16.59 -7.92
C SER A 229 -4.09 -15.88 -7.63
N ALA A 230 -4.72 -15.30 -8.65
CA ALA A 230 -6.03 -14.64 -8.54
C ALA A 230 -7.10 -15.62 -8.05
N ILE A 231 -7.17 -16.83 -8.63
CA ILE A 231 -8.12 -17.87 -8.21
C ILE A 231 -7.83 -18.32 -6.76
N TYR A 232 -6.58 -18.69 -6.45
CA TYR A 232 -6.21 -19.17 -5.12
C TYR A 232 -6.50 -18.11 -4.04
N THR A 233 -6.04 -16.88 -4.25
CA THR A 233 -6.15 -15.82 -3.24
C THR A 233 -7.57 -15.28 -3.12
N SER A 234 -8.36 -15.27 -4.19
CA SER A 234 -9.77 -14.90 -4.10
C SER A 234 -10.58 -15.91 -3.28
N LEU A 235 -10.41 -17.21 -3.53
CA LEU A 235 -11.06 -18.27 -2.74
C LEU A 235 -10.69 -18.16 -1.26
N LYS A 236 -9.40 -17.90 -0.99
CA LYS A 236 -8.91 -17.69 0.36
C LYS A 236 -9.52 -16.43 1.00
N ALA A 237 -9.56 -15.31 0.28
CA ALA A 237 -10.15 -14.06 0.74
C ALA A 237 -11.63 -14.22 1.12
N MET A 238 -12.38 -15.03 0.36
CA MET A 238 -13.78 -15.36 0.64
C MET A 238 -13.96 -16.26 1.86
N GLY A 239 -13.02 -17.18 2.12
CA GLY A 239 -13.08 -18.12 3.23
C GLY A 239 -12.70 -17.52 4.60
N HIS A 240 -11.96 -16.41 4.62
CA HIS A 240 -11.52 -15.79 5.88
C HIS A 240 -12.64 -14.99 6.57
N LEU A 241 -12.83 -15.25 7.86
CA LEU A 241 -13.75 -14.49 8.72
C LEU A 241 -13.13 -13.17 9.20
N LEU A 242 -11.80 -13.10 9.27
CA LEU A 242 -11.06 -11.93 9.72
C LEU A 242 -10.87 -10.95 8.54
N PRO A 243 -11.40 -9.71 8.65
CA PRO A 243 -11.29 -8.70 7.58
C PRO A 243 -9.86 -8.45 7.13
N ARG A 244 -8.90 -8.39 8.05
CA ARG A 244 -7.48 -8.14 7.74
C ARG A 244 -6.87 -9.20 6.82
N GLU A 245 -7.16 -10.48 7.07
CA GLU A 245 -6.65 -11.57 6.22
C GLU A 245 -7.38 -11.58 4.87
N SER A 246 -8.67 -11.28 4.86
CA SER A 246 -9.46 -11.14 3.64
C SER A 246 -8.91 -10.01 2.75
N ILE A 247 -8.64 -8.84 3.34
CA ILE A 247 -8.05 -7.68 2.65
C ILE A 247 -6.66 -8.01 2.11
N ALA A 248 -5.79 -8.65 2.89
CA ALA A 248 -4.45 -9.02 2.42
C ALA A 248 -4.50 -9.96 1.20
N ASN A 249 -5.37 -10.97 1.22
CA ASN A 249 -5.56 -11.86 0.08
C ASN A 249 -6.18 -11.13 -1.12
N ALA A 250 -7.12 -10.21 -0.89
CA ALA A 250 -7.70 -9.37 -1.94
C ALA A 250 -6.65 -8.45 -2.59
N THR A 251 -5.71 -7.90 -1.81
CA THR A 251 -4.56 -7.16 -2.35
C THR A 251 -3.75 -8.02 -3.30
N ILE A 252 -3.46 -9.27 -2.93
CA ILE A 252 -2.71 -10.21 -3.79
C ILE A 252 -3.52 -10.54 -5.06
N THR A 253 -4.85 -10.70 -4.96
CA THR A 253 -5.72 -10.90 -6.12
C THR A 253 -5.66 -9.71 -7.09
N LEU A 254 -5.60 -8.47 -6.59
CA LEU A 254 -5.41 -7.29 -7.43
C LEU A 254 -4.01 -7.20 -8.03
N LEU A 255 -2.97 -7.57 -7.28
CA LEU A 255 -1.60 -7.60 -7.80
C LEU A 255 -1.38 -8.71 -8.84
N ALA A 256 -2.17 -9.79 -8.79
CA ALA A 256 -2.19 -10.77 -9.86
C ALA A 256 -2.63 -10.15 -11.20
N LEU A 257 -3.54 -9.17 -11.17
CA LEU A 257 -3.91 -8.42 -12.37
C LEU A 257 -2.72 -7.63 -12.93
N LEU A 258 -1.95 -6.95 -12.07
CA LEU A 258 -0.72 -6.26 -12.48
C LEU A 258 0.20 -7.25 -13.20
N TRP A 259 0.55 -8.37 -12.54
CA TRP A 259 1.45 -9.39 -13.08
C TRP A 259 1.00 -9.98 -14.41
N GLY A 260 -0.29 -10.30 -14.55
CA GLY A 260 -0.79 -10.90 -15.79
C GLY A 260 -0.90 -9.90 -16.95
N LEU A 261 -0.87 -8.60 -16.69
CA LEU A 261 -0.93 -7.56 -17.71
C LEU A 261 0.45 -7.03 -18.14
N ILE A 262 1.52 -7.26 -17.36
CA ILE A 262 2.88 -6.77 -17.67
C ILE A 262 3.37 -7.26 -19.04
N GLY A 263 3.03 -8.49 -19.41
CA GLY A 263 3.40 -9.08 -20.71
C GLY A 263 2.51 -8.66 -21.88
N GLU A 264 1.39 -8.01 -21.61
CA GLU A 264 0.33 -7.74 -22.61
C GLU A 264 0.17 -6.25 -22.90
N LEU A 265 0.43 -5.38 -21.92
CA LEU A 265 0.27 -3.94 -22.02
C LEU A 265 1.63 -3.22 -22.01
N PRO A 266 1.96 -2.42 -23.04
CA PRO A 266 3.20 -1.66 -23.07
C PRO A 266 3.18 -0.51 -22.05
N HIS A 267 4.38 0.01 -21.73
CA HIS A 267 4.56 1.20 -20.89
C HIS A 267 3.98 1.08 -19.48
N ILE A 268 4.54 0.19 -18.65
CA ILE A 268 4.06 -0.08 -17.29
C ILE A 268 4.14 1.16 -16.39
N ALA A 269 5.03 2.11 -16.69
CA ALA A 269 5.09 3.37 -15.98
C ALA A 269 3.78 4.18 -16.10
N VAL A 270 3.06 4.07 -17.22
CA VAL A 270 1.83 4.85 -17.50
C VAL A 270 0.62 4.26 -16.78
N TRP A 271 0.46 2.94 -16.78
CA TRP A 271 -0.74 2.29 -16.23
C TRP A 271 -0.46 1.49 -14.95
N GLY A 272 0.67 0.76 -14.91
CA GLY A 272 0.99 -0.20 -13.85
C GLY A 272 1.42 0.46 -12.56
N ILE A 273 2.23 1.53 -12.63
CA ILE A 273 2.63 2.29 -11.44
C ILE A 273 1.42 2.99 -10.79
N PRO A 274 0.58 3.77 -11.51
CA PRO A 274 -0.62 4.34 -10.93
C PRO A 274 -1.60 3.30 -10.40
N PHE A 275 -1.80 2.18 -11.11
CA PHE A 275 -2.62 1.07 -10.64
C PHE A 275 -2.11 0.50 -9.32
N GLY A 276 -0.81 0.16 -9.24
CA GLY A 276 -0.22 -0.40 -8.05
C GLY A 276 -0.28 0.55 -6.85
N ILE A 277 -0.07 1.86 -7.06
CA ILE A 277 -0.21 2.87 -6.00
C ILE A 277 -1.68 3.00 -5.56
N ALA A 278 -2.64 2.99 -6.49
CA ALA A 278 -4.06 3.03 -6.16
C ALA A 278 -4.49 1.81 -5.34
N VAL A 279 -4.03 0.61 -5.71
CA VAL A 279 -4.22 -0.62 -4.91
C VAL A 279 -3.63 -0.43 -3.52
N ALA A 280 -2.39 0.03 -3.41
CA ALA A 280 -1.69 0.21 -2.14
C ALA A 280 -2.43 1.18 -1.20
N LEU A 281 -2.85 2.35 -1.71
CA LEU A 281 -3.53 3.38 -0.92
C LEU A 281 -4.95 2.96 -0.51
N LEU A 282 -5.72 2.35 -1.41
CA LEU A 282 -7.08 1.91 -1.08
C LEU A 282 -7.09 0.72 -0.11
N MET A 283 -6.14 -0.21 -0.24
CA MET A 283 -6.00 -1.31 0.72
C MET A 283 -5.50 -0.82 2.08
N SER A 284 -4.64 0.19 2.10
CA SER A 284 -4.26 0.89 3.33
C SER A 284 -5.47 1.57 3.98
N ALA A 285 -6.29 2.29 3.21
CA ALA A 285 -7.53 2.89 3.70
C ALA A 285 -8.50 1.85 4.28
N MET A 286 -8.62 0.68 3.64
CA MET A 286 -9.41 -0.43 4.17
C MET A 286 -8.87 -0.93 5.51
N LEU A 287 -7.56 -1.17 5.61
CA LEU A 287 -6.93 -1.62 6.86
C LEU A 287 -7.06 -0.58 7.97
N CYS A 288 -6.90 0.71 7.67
CA CYS A 288 -7.12 1.80 8.62
C CYS A 288 -8.58 1.87 9.08
N SER A 289 -9.55 1.72 8.16
CA SER A 289 -10.97 1.73 8.53
C SER A 289 -11.32 0.62 9.51
N TYR A 290 -10.75 -0.58 9.33
CA TYR A 290 -10.92 -1.67 10.29
C TYR A 290 -10.11 -1.47 11.57
N ALA A 291 -8.93 -0.83 11.51
CA ALA A 291 -8.17 -0.47 12.71
C ALA A 291 -8.97 0.44 13.64
N PHE A 292 -9.62 1.46 13.09
CA PHE A 292 -10.51 2.36 13.83
C PHE A 292 -11.69 1.63 14.48
N LEU A 293 -12.25 0.63 13.79
CA LEU A 293 -13.28 -0.21 14.38
C LEU A 293 -12.70 -1.13 15.48
N TYR A 294 -11.53 -1.74 15.24
CA TYR A 294 -10.88 -2.64 16.20
C TYR A 294 -10.56 -1.95 17.51
N GLU A 295 -10.18 -0.68 17.45
CA GLU A 295 -9.92 0.12 18.64
C GLU A 295 -11.19 0.34 19.47
N ARG A 296 -12.32 0.65 18.83
CA ARG A 296 -13.60 0.90 19.51
C ARG A 296 -14.24 -0.36 20.06
N TYR A 297 -14.24 -1.44 19.28
CA TYR A 297 -15.10 -2.60 19.51
C TYR A 297 -14.34 -3.88 19.88
N GLY A 298 -13.01 -3.88 19.73
CA GLY A 298 -12.17 -5.04 19.96
C GLY A 298 -12.20 -6.05 18.81
N THR A 299 -11.09 -6.77 18.64
CA THR A 299 -10.86 -7.73 17.55
C THR A 299 -11.82 -8.92 17.53
N HIS A 300 -12.18 -9.43 18.71
CA HIS A 300 -13.01 -10.63 18.84
C HIS A 300 -14.50 -10.34 18.60
N ASN A 301 -14.97 -9.15 18.95
CA ASN A 301 -16.37 -8.78 18.78
C ASN A 301 -16.65 -8.39 17.31
N LEU A 302 -15.69 -7.80 16.60
CA LEU A 302 -15.92 -7.31 15.23
C LEU A 302 -16.29 -8.39 14.21
N VAL A 303 -15.91 -9.64 14.43
CA VAL A 303 -16.30 -10.75 13.54
C VAL A 303 -17.78 -11.13 13.74
N THR A 304 -18.33 -10.87 14.92
CA THR A 304 -19.72 -11.20 15.29
C THR A 304 -20.66 -10.00 15.20
N LEU A 305 -20.11 -8.78 15.16
CA LEU A 305 -20.87 -7.54 15.03
C LEU A 305 -21.20 -7.26 13.55
N GLN A 306 -22.50 -7.35 13.23
CA GLN A 306 -23.03 -6.97 11.92
C GLN A 306 -23.78 -5.63 12.00
N GLY A 307 -23.79 -4.86 10.90
CA GLY A 307 -24.61 -3.65 10.78
C GLY A 307 -24.15 -2.44 11.58
N LEU A 308 -22.87 -2.39 11.95
CA LEU A 308 -22.24 -1.25 12.65
C LEU A 308 -22.50 0.08 11.94
N GLY A 309 -22.51 0.10 10.61
CA GLY A 309 -22.75 1.34 9.85
C GLY A 309 -24.13 1.97 10.04
N SER A 310 -25.10 1.27 10.63
CA SER A 310 -26.43 1.84 10.90
C SER A 310 -26.40 2.91 12.00
N GLY A 311 -25.51 2.78 12.99
CA GLY A 311 -25.27 3.78 14.04
C GLY A 311 -24.13 4.76 13.73
N LEU A 312 -23.38 4.52 12.65
CA LEU A 312 -22.16 5.27 12.29
C LEU A 312 -22.30 5.89 10.87
N PRO A 313 -23.06 6.99 10.70
CA PRO A 313 -23.39 7.52 9.37
C PRO A 313 -22.17 8.00 8.57
N ARG A 314 -21.18 8.65 9.20
CA ARG A 314 -19.96 9.10 8.52
C ARG A 314 -19.12 7.91 8.08
N PHE A 315 -18.91 6.95 8.98
CA PHE A 315 -18.25 5.69 8.65
C PHE A 315 -18.93 5.00 7.46
N ARG A 316 -20.26 4.83 7.52
CA ARG A 316 -21.02 4.14 6.46
C ARG A 316 -20.83 4.80 5.10
N GLY A 317 -20.93 6.12 5.04
CA GLY A 317 -20.76 6.87 3.78
C GLY A 317 -19.37 6.67 3.18
N VAL A 318 -18.32 6.92 3.98
CA VAL A 318 -16.93 6.83 3.53
C VAL A 318 -16.56 5.40 3.17
N PHE A 319 -16.95 4.42 3.99
CA PHE A 319 -16.64 3.01 3.76
C PHE A 319 -17.33 2.47 2.51
N THR A 320 -18.57 2.87 2.24
CA THR A 320 -19.28 2.53 0.99
C THR A 320 -18.57 3.13 -0.22
N PHE A 321 -18.15 4.39 -0.12
CA PHE A 321 -17.41 5.05 -1.20
C PHE A 321 -16.03 4.40 -1.44
N LEU A 322 -15.30 4.05 -0.38
CA LEU A 322 -14.03 3.33 -0.43
C LEU A 322 -14.17 1.99 -1.17
N ILE A 323 -15.16 1.20 -0.81
CA ILE A 323 -15.42 -0.08 -1.48
C ILE A 323 -15.81 0.11 -2.95
N SER A 324 -16.57 1.16 -3.26
CA SER A 324 -16.92 1.50 -4.64
C SER A 324 -15.67 1.81 -5.48
N LEU A 325 -14.70 2.56 -4.92
CA LEU A 325 -13.42 2.82 -5.59
C LEU A 325 -12.61 1.53 -5.81
N ILE A 326 -12.57 0.64 -4.81
CA ILE A 326 -11.86 -0.64 -4.91
C ILE A 326 -12.44 -1.53 -6.01
N MET A 327 -13.78 -1.57 -6.14
CA MET A 327 -14.44 -2.35 -7.19
C MET A 327 -14.15 -1.83 -8.61
N LEU A 328 -13.70 -0.58 -8.75
CA LEU A 328 -13.31 0.02 -10.02
C LEU A 328 -11.83 -0.20 -10.36
N LEU A 329 -11.00 -0.64 -9.40
CA LEU A 329 -9.57 -0.88 -9.64
C LEU A 329 -9.26 -1.79 -10.84
N PRO A 330 -9.97 -2.92 -11.05
CA PRO A 330 -9.68 -3.81 -12.19
C PRO A 330 -9.91 -3.17 -13.57
N VAL A 331 -10.68 -2.08 -13.64
CA VAL A 331 -10.94 -1.35 -14.88
C VAL A 331 -9.78 -0.40 -15.23
N LEU A 332 -9.07 0.09 -14.22
CA LEU A 332 -8.02 1.08 -14.39
C LEU A 332 -6.90 0.68 -15.35
N PRO A 333 -6.24 -0.49 -15.20
CA PRO A 333 -5.15 -0.86 -16.08
C PRO A 333 -5.63 -1.09 -17.52
N MET A 334 -6.90 -1.47 -17.71
CA MET A 334 -7.50 -1.61 -19.04
C MET A 334 -7.63 -0.24 -19.72
N VAL A 335 -8.20 0.76 -19.04
CA VAL A 335 -8.36 2.10 -19.62
C VAL A 335 -7.00 2.75 -19.88
N GLY A 336 -6.06 2.66 -18.94
CA GLY A 336 -4.71 3.23 -19.09
C GLY A 336 -3.88 2.53 -20.16
N GLY A 337 -3.84 1.20 -20.16
CA GLY A 337 -3.02 0.43 -21.09
C GLY A 337 -3.57 0.36 -22.51
N PHE A 338 -4.89 0.39 -22.73
CA PHE A 338 -5.43 0.44 -24.09
C PHE A 338 -5.23 1.81 -24.75
N ARG A 339 -5.08 2.90 -23.99
CA ARG A 339 -4.73 4.22 -24.56
C ARG A 339 -3.34 4.24 -25.20
N THR A 340 -2.44 3.37 -24.75
CA THR A 340 -1.05 3.32 -25.20
C THR A 340 -0.80 2.26 -26.26
N LEU A 341 -1.81 1.46 -26.62
CA LEU A 341 -1.68 0.42 -27.63
C LEU A 341 -1.58 1.05 -29.03
N PRO A 342 -0.53 0.73 -29.83
CA PRO A 342 -0.48 1.16 -31.22
C PRO A 342 -1.60 0.49 -32.03
N PHE A 343 -2.38 1.27 -32.78
CA PHE A 343 -3.51 0.78 -33.60
C PHE A 343 -3.11 -0.24 -34.68
N ASP A 344 -1.82 -0.35 -35.00
CA ASP A 344 -1.32 -1.16 -36.12
C ASP A 344 -0.86 -2.59 -35.74
N VAL A 345 -0.84 -2.94 -34.45
CA VAL A 345 -0.47 -4.31 -34.03
C VAL A 345 -1.68 -5.24 -34.14
N SER A 346 -1.95 -5.66 -35.37
CA SER A 346 -2.85 -6.77 -35.73
C SER A 346 -2.26 -8.15 -35.36
N GLY A 347 -1.49 -8.21 -34.28
CA GLY A 347 -0.95 -9.44 -33.72
C GLY A 347 -2.00 -10.18 -32.91
N SER A 348 -2.02 -11.50 -33.03
CA SER A 348 -2.84 -12.44 -32.27
C SER A 348 -2.53 -12.39 -30.76
N HIS A 349 -2.79 -11.27 -30.09
CA HIS A 349 -2.86 -11.21 -28.64
C HIS A 349 -4.01 -12.13 -28.22
N ALA A 350 -3.72 -13.08 -27.34
CA ALA A 350 -4.74 -13.95 -26.79
C ALA A 350 -5.61 -13.12 -25.82
N LEU A 351 -6.54 -12.35 -26.38
CA LEU A 351 -7.46 -11.49 -25.63
C LEU A 351 -8.25 -12.30 -24.59
N LEU A 352 -8.51 -13.57 -24.88
CA LEU A 352 -9.27 -14.46 -24.01
C LEU A 352 -8.62 -14.65 -22.62
N PRO A 353 -7.34 -15.08 -22.48
CA PRO A 353 -6.61 -15.10 -21.21
C PRO A 353 -6.66 -13.78 -20.42
N VAL A 354 -6.45 -12.65 -21.11
CA VAL A 354 -6.47 -11.32 -20.48
C VAL A 354 -7.86 -11.00 -19.91
N TRP A 355 -8.91 -11.16 -20.72
CA TRP A 355 -10.28 -10.94 -20.26
C TRP A 355 -10.67 -11.91 -19.14
N LEU A 356 -10.26 -13.18 -19.24
CA LEU A 356 -10.51 -14.17 -18.19
C LEU A 356 -9.87 -13.74 -16.88
N LEU A 357 -8.62 -13.28 -16.89
CA LEU A 357 -7.94 -12.74 -15.71
C LEU A 357 -8.69 -11.52 -15.14
N VAL A 358 -9.00 -10.54 -15.99
CA VAL A 358 -9.69 -9.29 -15.59
C VAL A 358 -11.04 -9.59 -14.96
N PHE A 359 -11.87 -10.42 -15.60
CA PHE A 359 -13.18 -10.81 -15.05
C PHE A 359 -13.06 -11.63 -13.78
N THR A 360 -12.08 -12.53 -13.71
CA THR A 360 -11.83 -13.31 -12.48
C THR A 360 -11.51 -12.37 -11.32
N VAL A 361 -10.53 -11.50 -11.49
CA VAL A 361 -10.13 -10.53 -10.46
C VAL A 361 -11.31 -9.61 -10.11
N TRP A 362 -12.02 -9.09 -11.11
CA TRP A 362 -13.12 -8.17 -10.87
C TRP A 362 -14.26 -8.80 -10.09
N LEU A 363 -14.78 -9.96 -10.53
CA LEU A 363 -15.86 -10.65 -9.84
C LEU A 363 -15.46 -11.06 -8.42
N SER A 364 -14.23 -11.57 -8.25
CA SER A 364 -13.69 -11.95 -6.94
C SER A 364 -13.62 -10.77 -5.97
N ILE A 365 -13.05 -9.64 -6.41
CA ILE A 365 -12.92 -8.44 -5.59
C ILE A 365 -14.29 -7.85 -5.28
N SER A 366 -15.18 -7.75 -6.26
CA SER A 366 -16.55 -7.31 -6.05
C SER A 366 -17.27 -8.17 -5.02
N TRP A 367 -17.14 -9.50 -5.07
CA TRP A 367 -17.73 -10.40 -4.09
C TRP A 367 -17.17 -10.20 -2.68
N VAL A 368 -15.84 -10.18 -2.54
CA VAL A 368 -15.18 -10.01 -1.23
C VAL A 368 -15.60 -8.69 -0.58
N PHE A 369 -15.51 -7.58 -1.32
CA PHE A 369 -15.78 -6.27 -0.73
C PHE A 369 -17.28 -5.98 -0.55
N THR A 370 -18.19 -6.49 -1.40
CA THR A 370 -19.63 -6.44 -1.09
C THR A 370 -19.96 -7.25 0.16
N THR A 371 -19.31 -8.39 0.37
CA THR A 371 -19.49 -9.20 1.59
C THR A 371 -19.00 -8.45 2.82
N LEU A 372 -17.83 -7.81 2.75
CA LEU A 372 -17.32 -6.96 3.83
C LEU A 372 -18.27 -5.78 4.08
N LEU A 373 -18.74 -5.11 3.02
CA LEU A 373 -19.70 -4.01 3.10
C LEU A 373 -20.98 -4.43 3.83
N HIS A 374 -21.56 -5.55 3.41
CA HIS A 374 -22.79 -6.05 3.98
C HIS A 374 -22.61 -6.44 5.44
N ARG A 375 -21.48 -7.05 5.80
CA ARG A 375 -21.20 -7.43 7.19
C ARG A 375 -21.01 -6.21 8.08
N THR A 376 -20.26 -5.20 7.65
CA THR A 376 -19.91 -4.08 8.54
C THR A 376 -20.90 -2.91 8.47
N ALA A 377 -21.27 -2.48 7.26
CA ALA A 377 -21.96 -1.21 7.06
C ALA A 377 -23.49 -1.34 7.08
N PHE A 378 -24.01 -2.53 6.72
CA PHE A 378 -25.44 -2.79 6.61
C PHE A 378 -25.90 -3.89 7.56
N GLY A 379 -27.13 -3.81 8.04
CA GLY A 379 -27.67 -4.75 9.02
C GLY A 379 -28.64 -4.08 9.98
N LYS A 380 -29.16 -4.84 10.94
CA LYS A 380 -30.06 -4.29 11.96
C LYS A 380 -29.25 -3.45 12.96
N PRO A 381 -29.72 -2.24 13.30
CA PRO A 381 -29.09 -1.44 14.34
C PRO A 381 -29.10 -2.18 15.66
N ARG A 382 -27.96 -2.15 16.34
CA ARG A 382 -27.72 -2.84 17.60
C ARG A 382 -27.68 -1.80 18.71
N SER A 383 -28.69 -1.81 19.59
CA SER A 383 -28.78 -0.88 20.72
C SER A 383 -27.83 -1.22 21.87
N ASP A 384 -27.13 -2.37 21.79
CA ASP A 384 -26.22 -2.85 22.82
C ASP A 384 -24.77 -2.41 22.63
N VAL A 385 -24.48 -1.68 21.55
CA VAL A 385 -23.14 -1.17 21.23
C VAL A 385 -23.18 0.35 21.19
N PRO A 386 -22.25 1.06 21.83
CA PRO A 386 -22.24 2.52 21.79
C PRO A 386 -21.85 3.05 20.41
N ASP A 387 -22.61 4.06 19.96
CA ASP A 387 -22.43 4.72 18.67
C ASP A 387 -21.38 5.82 18.79
N TYR A 388 -20.12 5.49 18.50
CA TYR A 388 -19.03 6.45 18.36
C TYR A 388 -18.57 6.50 16.91
N ASP A 389 -19.12 7.44 16.14
CA ASP A 389 -18.77 7.63 14.73
C ASP A 389 -17.31 8.07 14.53
N LEU A 390 -16.87 8.16 13.27
CA LEU A 390 -15.52 8.58 12.93
C LEU A 390 -15.19 9.96 13.50
N SER A 391 -14.04 10.03 14.16
CA SER A 391 -13.42 11.27 14.58
C SER A 391 -12.99 12.09 13.36
N PHE A 392 -12.70 13.36 13.57
CA PHE A 392 -12.22 14.24 12.50
C PHE A 392 -10.93 13.69 11.88
N TYR A 393 -10.00 13.19 12.69
CA TYR A 393 -8.70 12.70 12.23
C TYR A 393 -8.83 11.42 11.40
N GLU A 394 -9.67 10.48 11.85
CA GLU A 394 -9.92 9.23 11.14
C GLU A 394 -10.62 9.46 9.80
N LEU A 395 -11.62 10.37 9.78
CA LEU A 395 -12.33 10.75 8.56
C LEU A 395 -11.37 11.30 7.51
N TRP A 396 -10.53 12.26 7.90
CA TRP A 396 -9.55 12.87 6.99
C TRP A 396 -8.49 11.88 6.53
N THR A 397 -8.02 10.98 7.40
CA THR A 397 -7.12 9.89 7.02
C THR A 397 -7.69 9.06 5.86
N LEU A 398 -8.95 8.64 5.96
CA LEU A 398 -9.59 7.86 4.88
C LEU A 398 -9.76 8.69 3.61
N LEU A 399 -10.24 9.94 3.73
CA LEU A 399 -10.46 10.82 2.58
C LEU A 399 -9.16 11.15 1.84
N LEU A 400 -8.05 11.38 2.55
CA LEU A 400 -6.75 11.68 1.95
C LEU A 400 -6.20 10.49 1.16
N LEU A 401 -6.24 9.29 1.74
CA LEU A 401 -5.81 8.06 1.06
C LEU A 401 -6.65 7.80 -0.19
N MET A 402 -7.97 7.94 -0.08
CA MET A 402 -8.90 7.75 -1.20
C MET A 402 -8.77 8.81 -2.28
N GLY A 403 -8.65 10.08 -1.88
CA GLY A 403 -8.52 11.22 -2.79
C GLY A 403 -7.24 11.11 -3.62
N MET A 404 -6.13 10.74 -3.00
CA MET A 404 -4.87 10.53 -3.72
C MET A 404 -4.89 9.29 -4.62
N ALA A 405 -5.53 8.20 -4.19
CA ALA A 405 -5.74 7.04 -5.06
C ALA A 405 -6.58 7.40 -6.30
N GLY A 406 -7.67 8.15 -6.11
CA GLY A 406 -8.54 8.62 -7.19
C GLY A 406 -7.85 9.60 -8.14
N LEU A 407 -7.03 10.51 -7.62
CA LEU A 407 -6.26 11.45 -8.44
C LEU A 407 -5.25 10.71 -9.33
N LEU A 408 -4.48 9.77 -8.74
CA LEU A 408 -3.52 8.98 -9.49
C LEU A 408 -4.20 8.09 -10.54
N ALA A 409 -5.38 7.58 -10.21
CA ALA A 409 -6.21 6.83 -11.14
C ALA A 409 -6.66 7.66 -12.36
N MET A 410 -6.87 8.97 -12.22
CA MET A 410 -7.21 9.87 -13.32
C MET A 410 -5.99 10.30 -14.16
N LEU A 411 -4.80 10.22 -13.59
CA LEU A 411 -3.55 10.56 -14.27
C LEU A 411 -3.00 9.42 -15.14
N ALA A 412 -3.48 8.19 -14.92
CA ALA A 412 -3.32 7.04 -15.81
C ALA A 412 -4.32 7.09 -16.98
#